data_AF-A0A4Q3UDQ6-F1
#
_entry.id   AF-A0A4Q3UDQ6-F1
#
_cell.length_a   1.000
_cell.length_b   1.000
_cell.length_c   1.000
_cell.angle_alpha   90.00
_cell.angle_beta   90.00
_cell.angle_gamma   90.00
#
_symmetry.space_group_name_H-M   'P 1'
#
loop_
_entity.id
_entity.type
_entity.pdbx_description
1 polymer ?
#
loop_
_entity_poly.entity_id
_entity_poly.type
_entity_poly.pdbx_seq_one_letter_code
_entity_poly.pdbx_strand_id
1 'polypeptide(L)'
;MKQKAFTLIELLVVIAIIAILAAILFPVFAQAKFAAKKTVDLSNAKQIGLTTKLYVADSDDTMPIFYAYNTQVPGTSTPAYSGLDTHKGTEVILLPYSKSKEIFRSPLDNGGPYLANDPGLQGAGKSFPTYWAAYGTSYRFGKCNFTVAAGESSGNNYLYDVGHAVTDTQYTEPANTRYIRLEMFGFFEKKNDPTCTRYGYDCGYFSNWDPSGGSMIFADSHAKHINGMGAFDNTLVDPAGHRSGEPTNDPNAWSGTWYSLCD
;
A
#
# COMPACT_ATOMS: atom_id res chain seq x y z
N MET A 1 -36.64 46.51 33.57
CA MET A 1 -36.41 45.07 33.29
C MET A 1 -35.11 44.65 34.01
N LYS A 2 -35.17 43.75 35.00
CA LYS A 2 -33.95 43.21 35.63
C LYS A 2 -33.29 42.26 34.62
N GLN A 3 -32.13 42.63 34.09
CA GLN A 3 -31.31 41.68 33.35
C GLN A 3 -30.71 40.68 34.33
N LYS A 4 -30.91 39.38 34.08
CA LYS A 4 -30.26 38.32 34.85
C LYS A 4 -28.77 38.33 34.51
N ALA A 5 -27.92 38.70 35.46
CA ALA A 5 -26.47 38.59 35.30
C ALA A 5 -26.06 37.13 35.47
N PHE A 6 -25.30 36.61 34.50
CA PHE A 6 -24.76 35.25 34.55
C PHE A 6 -23.63 35.21 35.59
N THR A 7 -23.65 34.22 36.48
CA THR A 7 -22.61 34.10 37.51
C THR A 7 -21.38 33.38 36.96
N LEU A 8 -20.20 33.71 37.49
CA LEU A 8 -18.95 33.02 37.14
C LEU A 8 -19.02 31.52 37.43
N ILE A 9 -19.76 31.11 38.47
CA ILE A 9 -19.93 29.70 38.84
C ILE A 9 -20.75 28.95 37.79
N GLU A 10 -21.87 29.53 37.33
CA GLU A 10 -22.68 28.93 36.25
C GLU A 10 -21.86 28.74 34.98
N LEU A 11 -21.01 29.70 34.63
CA LEU A 11 -20.13 29.60 33.46
C LEU A 11 -19.07 28.50 33.64
N LEU A 12 -18.44 28.43 34.81
CA LEU A 12 -17.44 27.42 35.13
C LEU A 12 -18.00 25.99 35.09
N VAL A 13 -19.19 25.78 35.64
CA VAL A 13 -19.84 24.45 35.62
C VAL A 13 -20.15 24.02 34.18
N VAL A 14 -20.64 24.93 33.34
CA VAL A 14 -20.93 24.61 31.93
C VAL A 14 -19.65 24.22 31.18
N ILE A 15 -18.56 24.98 31.34
CA ILE A 15 -17.29 24.66 30.70
C ILE A 15 -16.73 23.32 31.22
N ALA A 16 -16.86 23.05 32.53
CA ALA A 16 -16.43 21.78 33.12
C ALA A 16 -17.21 20.59 32.52
N ILE A 17 -18.53 20.70 32.37
CA ILE A 17 -19.35 19.66 31.73
C ILE A 17 -18.94 19.46 30.26
N ILE A 18 -18.77 20.56 29.50
CA ILE A 18 -18.31 20.49 28.10
C ILE A 18 -16.93 19.81 28.01
N ALA A 19 -16.01 20.12 28.92
CA ALA A 19 -14.67 19.53 28.95
C ALA A 19 -14.72 18.02 29.20
N ILE A 20 -15.56 17.55 30.13
CA ILE A 20 -15.74 16.12 30.41
C ILE A 20 -16.33 15.39 29.18
N LEU A 21 -17.39 15.96 28.59
CA LEU A 21 -18.02 15.37 27.40
C LEU A 21 -17.05 15.31 26.23
N ALA A 22 -16.29 16.38 26.00
CA ALA A 22 -15.29 16.45 24.95
C ALA A 22 -14.15 15.43 25.16
N ALA A 23 -13.66 15.27 26.40
CA ALA A 23 -12.61 14.33 26.74
C ALA A 23 -12.96 12.87 26.41
N ILE A 24 -14.23 12.48 26.54
CA ILE A 24 -14.71 11.14 26.17
C ILE A 24 -14.99 11.06 24.66
N LEU A 25 -15.56 12.12 24.08
CA LEU A 25 -16.01 12.12 22.68
C LEU A 25 -14.84 12.11 21.69
N PHE A 26 -13.76 12.87 21.95
CA PHE A 26 -12.62 12.95 21.03
C PHE A 26 -11.92 11.61 20.74
N PRO A 27 -11.54 10.79 21.73
CA PRO A 27 -10.88 9.50 21.44
C PRO A 27 -11.82 8.54 20.71
N VAL A 28 -13.11 8.48 21.08
CA VAL A 28 -14.10 7.64 20.41
C VAL A 28 -14.32 8.09 18.97
N PHE A 29 -14.44 9.39 18.73
CA PHE A 29 -14.59 9.95 17.39
C PHE A 29 -13.37 9.65 16.50
N ALA A 30 -12.15 9.76 17.04
CA ALA A 30 -10.93 9.42 16.32
C ALA A 30 -10.91 7.93 15.89
N GLN A 31 -11.28 7.02 16.80
CA GLN A 31 -11.39 5.59 16.50
C GLN A 31 -12.46 5.31 15.44
N ALA A 32 -13.64 5.92 15.56
CA ALA A 32 -14.73 5.75 14.59
C ALA A 32 -14.34 6.26 13.20
N LYS A 33 -13.70 7.43 13.11
CA LYS A 33 -13.20 7.99 11.85
C LYS A 33 -12.15 7.07 11.21
N PHE A 34 -11.25 6.51 12.01
CA PHE A 34 -10.23 5.59 11.54
C PHE A 34 -10.84 4.27 11.02
N ALA A 35 -11.81 3.70 11.74
CA ALA A 35 -12.55 2.52 11.28
C ALA A 35 -13.26 2.78 9.94
N ALA A 36 -13.89 3.95 9.77
CA ALA A 36 -14.51 4.33 8.50
C ALA A 36 -13.49 4.41 7.36
N LYS A 37 -12.30 4.99 7.61
CA LYS A 37 -11.21 5.01 6.61
C LYS A 37 -10.79 3.60 6.18
N LYS A 38 -10.66 2.65 7.11
CA LYS A 38 -10.34 1.25 6.78
C LYS A 38 -11.42 0.59 5.93
N THR A 39 -12.70 0.83 6.23
CA THR A 39 -13.79 0.29 5.43
C THR A 39 -13.72 0.78 3.98
N VAL A 40 -13.39 2.06 3.78
CA VAL A 40 -13.18 2.64 2.45
C VAL A 40 -11.94 2.05 1.78
N ASP A 41 -10.82 1.94 2.49
CA ASP A 41 -9.59 1.33 1.97
C ASP A 41 -9.80 -0.12 1.52
N LEU A 42 -10.51 -0.93 2.31
CA LEU A 42 -10.84 -2.31 1.95
C LEU A 42 -11.80 -2.36 0.76
N SER A 43 -12.76 -1.42 0.66
CA SER A 43 -13.66 -1.33 -0.50
C SER A 43 -12.89 -0.99 -1.77
N ASN A 44 -11.93 -0.08 -1.68
CA ASN A 44 -11.02 0.27 -2.76
C ASN A 44 -10.18 -0.94 -3.19
N ALA A 45 -9.59 -1.66 -2.24
CA ALA A 45 -8.83 -2.88 -2.52
C ALA A 45 -9.67 -3.96 -3.23
N LYS A 46 -10.92 -4.18 -2.82
CA LYS A 46 -11.83 -5.09 -3.53
C LYS A 46 -12.13 -4.64 -4.97
N GLN A 47 -12.32 -3.34 -5.17
CA GLN A 47 -12.55 -2.78 -6.50
C GLN A 47 -11.32 -2.93 -7.41
N ILE A 48 -10.11 -2.74 -6.87
CA ILE A 48 -8.86 -2.97 -7.60
C ILE A 48 -8.73 -4.45 -7.97
N GLY A 49 -8.97 -5.38 -7.04
CA GLY A 49 -8.94 -6.81 -7.35
C GLY A 49 -9.89 -7.20 -8.49
N LEU A 50 -11.13 -6.71 -8.44
CA LEU A 50 -12.10 -6.91 -9.52
C LEU A 50 -11.61 -6.30 -10.85
N THR A 51 -11.08 -5.08 -10.80
CA THR A 51 -10.52 -4.38 -11.97
C THR A 51 -9.42 -5.21 -12.62
N THR A 52 -8.54 -5.82 -11.83
CA THR A 52 -7.49 -6.71 -12.36
C THR A 52 -8.08 -7.96 -13.00
N LYS A 53 -9.13 -8.59 -12.43
CA LYS A 53 -9.76 -9.75 -13.08
C LYS A 53 -10.40 -9.42 -14.41
N LEU A 54 -11.02 -8.25 -14.52
CA LEU A 54 -11.57 -7.79 -15.78
C LEU A 54 -10.47 -7.61 -16.83
N TYR A 55 -9.34 -7.01 -16.44
CA TYR A 55 -8.17 -6.91 -17.32
C TYR A 55 -7.67 -8.29 -17.77
N VAL A 56 -7.49 -9.21 -16.82
CA VAL A 56 -6.96 -10.56 -17.08
C VAL A 56 -7.86 -11.33 -18.05
N ALA A 57 -9.18 -11.22 -17.88
CA ALA A 57 -10.15 -11.85 -18.77
C ALA A 57 -10.06 -11.34 -20.22
N ASP A 58 -9.74 -10.06 -20.42
CA ASP A 58 -9.56 -9.46 -21.75
C ASP A 58 -8.13 -9.63 -22.31
N SER A 59 -7.20 -10.17 -21.52
CA SER A 59 -5.76 -10.27 -21.83
C SER A 59 -5.25 -11.71 -21.87
N ASP A 60 -6.06 -12.66 -22.35
CA ASP A 60 -5.71 -14.09 -22.46
C ASP A 60 -5.14 -14.66 -21.14
N ASP A 61 -5.82 -14.39 -20.03
CA ASP A 61 -5.44 -14.78 -18.67
C ASP A 61 -4.07 -14.25 -18.20
N THR A 62 -3.48 -13.29 -18.92
CA THR A 62 -2.16 -12.72 -18.61
C THR A 62 -2.28 -11.58 -17.60
N MET A 63 -1.43 -11.61 -16.57
CA MET A 63 -1.35 -10.56 -15.56
C MET A 63 -0.82 -9.25 -16.16
N PRO A 64 -1.23 -8.08 -15.63
CA PRO A 64 -0.77 -6.80 -16.14
C PRO A 64 0.76 -6.68 -16.14
N ILE A 65 1.29 -5.79 -16.97
CA ILE A 65 2.73 -5.52 -16.99
C ILE A 65 3.14 -4.82 -15.70
N PHE A 66 4.22 -5.28 -15.09
CA PHE A 66 4.72 -4.75 -13.84
C PHE A 66 5.41 -3.40 -14.01
N TYR A 67 4.82 -2.40 -13.36
CA TYR A 67 5.40 -1.08 -13.20
C TYR A 67 5.33 -0.65 -11.72
N ALA A 68 6.49 -0.55 -11.07
CA ALA A 68 6.58 -0.07 -9.69
C ALA A 68 6.85 1.44 -9.66
N TYR A 69 5.80 2.20 -9.32
CA TYR A 69 5.80 3.66 -9.09
C TYR A 69 6.20 4.51 -10.28
N ASN A 70 5.31 5.37 -10.77
CA ASN A 70 5.61 6.43 -11.75
C ASN A 70 6.68 6.18 -12.83
N THR A 71 6.76 4.98 -13.40
CA THR A 71 7.86 4.71 -14.31
C THR A 71 7.54 5.23 -15.71
N GLN A 72 8.42 6.03 -16.30
CA GLN A 72 8.40 6.35 -17.73
C GLN A 72 9.37 5.43 -18.44
N VAL A 73 8.93 4.64 -19.41
CA VAL A 73 9.85 3.90 -20.29
C VAL A 73 9.13 3.43 -21.55
N PRO A 74 9.75 3.34 -22.75
CA PRO A 74 11.18 3.50 -23.08
C PRO A 74 11.55 4.74 -23.92
N GLY A 75 12.73 5.33 -23.66
CA GLY A 75 13.44 6.24 -24.58
C GLY A 75 14.08 7.53 -24.02
N THR A 76 13.74 8.02 -22.83
CA THR A 76 14.23 9.34 -22.35
C THR A 76 14.47 9.47 -20.84
N SER A 77 15.35 10.41 -20.50
CA SER A 77 15.81 10.87 -19.18
C SER A 77 14.80 11.77 -18.43
N THR A 78 13.82 11.16 -17.74
CA THR A 78 13.04 11.54 -16.52
C THR A 78 12.77 13.04 -16.18
N PRO A 79 11.67 13.44 -15.47
CA PRO A 79 10.74 12.63 -14.65
C PRO A 79 9.23 12.97 -14.81
N ALA A 80 8.33 12.24 -14.14
CA ALA A 80 7.03 12.79 -13.73
C ALA A 80 7.00 13.03 -12.20
N TYR A 81 6.43 14.12 -11.67
CA TYR A 81 5.03 14.13 -11.25
C TYR A 81 4.39 15.55 -11.10
N SER A 82 3.05 15.57 -11.26
CA SER A 82 2.07 16.68 -11.31
C SER A 82 1.74 17.28 -12.70
N GLY A 83 1.40 16.42 -13.68
CA GLY A 83 0.76 16.79 -14.96
C GLY A 83 1.59 16.52 -16.22
N LEU A 84 2.05 15.28 -16.44
CA LEU A 84 3.06 14.95 -17.46
C LEU A 84 2.67 13.72 -18.33
N ASP A 85 3.02 13.76 -19.62
CA ASP A 85 2.41 13.00 -20.73
C ASP A 85 2.70 11.48 -20.82
N THR A 86 3.40 10.85 -19.87
CA THR A 86 3.86 9.43 -19.99
C THR A 86 3.89 8.61 -18.68
N HIS A 87 2.96 8.84 -17.75
CA HIS A 87 2.85 8.00 -16.55
C HIS A 87 2.48 6.53 -16.91
N LYS A 88 3.31 5.55 -16.53
CA LYS A 88 3.04 4.10 -16.71
C LYS A 88 3.02 3.35 -15.39
N GLY A 89 2.13 3.71 -14.46
CA GLY A 89 1.85 2.85 -13.30
C GLY A 89 1.02 1.63 -13.70
N THR A 90 1.06 0.55 -12.91
CA THR A 90 0.20 -0.62 -13.15
C THR A 90 -1.28 -0.22 -13.10
N GLU A 91 -1.63 0.73 -12.23
CA GLU A 91 -2.93 1.37 -12.14
C GLU A 91 -3.39 1.95 -13.48
N VAL A 92 -2.48 2.47 -14.32
CA VAL A 92 -2.81 3.06 -15.63
C VAL A 92 -3.34 2.03 -16.60
N ILE A 93 -2.73 0.85 -16.60
CA ILE A 93 -3.17 -0.30 -17.40
C ILE A 93 -4.56 -0.75 -16.95
N LEU A 94 -4.82 -0.66 -15.65
CA LEU A 94 -6.08 -1.04 -15.03
C LEU A 94 -7.17 0.05 -15.16
N LEU A 95 -6.81 1.31 -15.45
CA LEU A 95 -7.77 2.42 -15.50
C LEU A 95 -8.98 2.18 -16.40
N PRO A 96 -8.85 1.62 -17.63
CA PRO A 96 -10.00 1.34 -18.51
C PRO A 96 -11.03 0.38 -17.89
N TYR A 97 -10.59 -0.48 -16.98
CA TYR A 97 -11.43 -1.45 -16.27
C TYR A 97 -11.95 -0.90 -14.94
N SER A 98 -11.42 0.24 -14.50
CA SER A 98 -11.80 0.91 -13.26
C SER A 98 -12.88 1.97 -13.53
N LYS A 99 -13.85 2.11 -12.63
CA LYS A 99 -14.85 3.18 -12.74
C LYS A 99 -14.32 4.56 -12.34
N SER A 100 -13.20 4.61 -11.63
CA SER A 100 -12.60 5.85 -11.12
C SER A 100 -11.16 5.60 -10.73
N LYS A 101 -10.27 6.53 -11.07
CA LYS A 101 -8.88 6.54 -10.57
C LYS A 101 -8.80 6.61 -9.04
N GLU A 102 -9.82 7.18 -8.38
CA GLU A 102 -9.80 7.39 -6.93
C GLU A 102 -9.82 6.07 -6.13
N ILE A 103 -10.15 4.93 -6.76
CA ILE A 103 -10.05 3.63 -6.09
C ILE A 103 -8.60 3.28 -5.74
N PHE A 104 -7.63 3.82 -6.49
CA PHE A 104 -6.21 3.62 -6.23
C PHE A 104 -5.67 4.55 -5.13
N ARG A 105 -6.52 5.42 -4.55
CA ARG A 105 -6.17 6.29 -3.43
C ARG A 105 -6.69 5.71 -2.12
N SER A 106 -5.80 5.45 -1.18
CA SER A 106 -6.19 5.04 0.17
C SER A 106 -6.46 6.27 1.06
N PRO A 107 -7.54 6.29 1.85
CA PRO A 107 -7.76 7.32 2.87
C PRO A 107 -6.80 7.19 4.07
N LEU A 108 -6.05 6.10 4.14
CA LEU A 108 -5.01 5.84 5.14
C LEU A 108 -3.62 6.32 4.66
N ASP A 109 -3.48 6.72 3.40
CA ASP A 109 -2.21 7.20 2.85
C ASP A 109 -1.77 8.50 3.50
N ASN A 110 -0.66 8.43 4.23
CA ASN A 110 -0.02 9.54 4.91
C ASN A 110 1.45 9.74 4.46
N GLY A 111 1.83 9.16 3.30
CA GLY A 111 3.18 9.30 2.73
C GLY A 111 4.27 8.56 3.51
N GLY A 112 5.54 8.77 3.14
CA GLY A 112 6.66 8.04 3.73
C GLY A 112 8.03 8.68 3.56
N PRO A 113 9.04 8.31 4.35
CA PRO A 113 10.37 8.91 4.31
C PRO A 113 11.09 8.58 3.01
N TYR A 114 10.75 7.45 2.38
CA TYR A 114 11.27 7.11 1.06
C TYR A 114 10.77 8.06 -0.03
N LEU A 115 9.63 8.74 0.14
CA LEU A 115 9.21 9.77 -0.83
C LEU A 115 10.26 10.88 -0.97
N ALA A 116 11.00 11.18 0.10
CA ALA A 116 12.10 12.15 0.07
C ALA A 116 13.40 11.57 -0.52
N ASN A 117 13.56 10.25 -0.48
CA ASN A 117 14.79 9.55 -0.85
C ASN A 117 14.68 8.77 -2.17
N ASP A 118 13.52 8.69 -2.80
CA ASP A 118 13.35 8.03 -4.09
C ASP A 118 14.09 8.83 -5.17
N PRO A 119 15.12 8.27 -5.83
CA PRO A 119 15.87 8.96 -6.87
C PRO A 119 15.00 9.49 -8.02
N GLY A 120 13.87 8.81 -8.32
CA GLY A 120 12.89 9.26 -9.31
C GLY A 120 12.06 10.47 -8.86
N LEU A 121 11.98 10.73 -7.55
CA LEU A 121 11.32 11.91 -6.96
C LEU A 121 12.29 13.03 -6.59
N GLN A 122 13.57 12.71 -6.30
CA GLN A 122 14.60 13.70 -5.94
C GLN A 122 14.82 14.78 -7.02
N GLY A 123 14.64 14.43 -8.30
CA GLY A 123 14.72 15.38 -9.42
C GLY A 123 13.54 16.35 -9.54
N ALA A 124 12.44 16.13 -8.79
CA ALA A 124 11.22 16.94 -8.88
C ALA A 124 11.25 18.19 -7.99
N GLY A 125 12.21 18.32 -7.07
CA GLY A 125 12.29 19.46 -6.13
C GLY A 125 11.05 19.62 -5.23
N LYS A 126 10.22 18.57 -5.12
CA LYS A 126 8.91 18.58 -4.45
C LYS A 126 8.89 17.53 -3.34
N SER A 127 8.38 17.92 -2.18
CA SER A 127 7.98 17.00 -1.12
C SER A 127 6.54 16.55 -1.37
N PHE A 128 6.30 15.24 -1.39
CA PHE A 128 4.96 14.68 -1.60
C PHE A 128 4.37 14.22 -0.26
N PRO A 129 3.17 14.68 0.10
CA PRO A 129 2.57 14.33 1.39
C PRO A 129 1.97 12.92 1.43
N THR A 130 1.80 12.26 0.28
CA THR A 130 1.16 10.94 0.14
C THR A 130 1.77 10.15 -1.01
N TYR A 131 1.72 8.82 -0.96
CA TYR A 131 2.14 7.95 -2.07
C TYR A 131 1.26 8.16 -3.30
N TRP A 132 -0.04 8.37 -3.11
CA TRP A 132 -0.97 8.77 -4.18
C TRP A 132 -0.48 10.01 -4.94
N ALA A 133 -0.09 11.07 -4.22
CA ALA A 133 0.39 12.29 -4.86
C ALA A 133 1.74 12.11 -5.56
N ALA A 134 2.58 11.21 -5.05
CA ALA A 134 3.91 10.94 -5.58
C ALA A 134 3.90 9.99 -6.77
N TYR A 135 2.97 9.04 -6.82
CA TYR A 135 3.05 7.90 -7.73
C TYR A 135 1.75 7.57 -8.46
N GLY A 136 0.62 8.17 -8.10
CA GLY A 136 -0.67 7.91 -8.73
C GLY A 136 -1.40 6.69 -8.15
N THR A 137 -0.87 6.10 -7.08
CA THR A 137 -1.47 4.99 -6.35
C THR A 137 -0.96 4.97 -4.90
N SER A 138 -1.84 4.65 -3.95
CA SER A 138 -1.50 4.33 -2.56
C SER A 138 -1.24 2.83 -2.37
N TYR A 139 -1.38 2.02 -3.42
CA TYR A 139 -1.23 0.57 -3.40
C TYR A 139 0.04 0.14 -4.14
N ARG A 140 0.73 -0.84 -3.58
CA ARG A 140 1.91 -1.47 -4.16
C ARG A 140 1.55 -2.73 -4.91
N PHE A 141 1.98 -2.81 -6.16
CA PHE A 141 1.91 -4.01 -6.98
C PHE A 141 3.17 -4.87 -6.74
N GLY A 142 3.03 -6.20 -6.73
CA GLY A 142 4.13 -7.12 -6.45
C GLY A 142 4.75 -7.67 -7.74
N LYS A 143 6.03 -7.38 -8.01
CA LYS A 143 6.76 -7.79 -9.24
C LYS A 143 6.50 -9.24 -9.68
N CYS A 144 6.61 -10.19 -8.75
CA CYS A 144 6.50 -11.62 -9.01
C CYS A 144 5.19 -12.08 -9.65
N ASN A 145 4.11 -11.34 -9.43
CA ASN A 145 2.76 -11.73 -9.78
C ASN A 145 2.25 -10.96 -11.01
N PHE A 146 3.13 -10.22 -11.68
CA PHE A 146 2.81 -9.39 -12.82
C PHE A 146 3.78 -9.71 -13.94
N THR A 147 3.34 -9.52 -15.18
CA THR A 147 4.18 -9.76 -16.35
C THR A 147 5.37 -8.81 -16.35
N VAL A 148 6.58 -9.34 -16.54
CA VAL A 148 7.79 -8.53 -16.67
C VAL A 148 8.31 -8.67 -18.09
N ALA A 149 8.31 -7.58 -18.84
CA ALA A 149 8.88 -7.52 -20.18
C ALA A 149 10.21 -6.75 -20.13
N ALA A 150 11.27 -7.37 -20.65
CA ALA A 150 12.59 -6.74 -20.69
C ALA A 150 12.54 -5.41 -21.48
N GLY A 151 13.07 -4.34 -20.91
CA GLY A 151 13.07 -3.00 -21.50
C GLY A 151 11.74 -2.24 -21.42
N GLU A 152 10.65 -2.90 -21.02
CA GLU A 152 9.34 -2.26 -20.82
C GLU A 152 8.95 -2.20 -19.35
N SER A 153 9.16 -3.26 -18.58
CA SER A 153 8.85 -3.30 -17.15
C SER A 153 9.94 -2.63 -16.32
N SER A 154 9.54 -2.08 -15.18
CA SER A 154 10.46 -1.37 -14.31
C SER A 154 10.04 -1.36 -12.84
N GLY A 155 11.02 -1.15 -11.96
CA GLY A 155 10.77 -0.88 -10.55
C GLY A 155 11.71 0.18 -10.00
N ASN A 156 11.17 1.09 -9.21
CA ASN A 156 11.88 2.28 -8.74
C ASN A 156 12.53 3.05 -9.90
N ASN A 157 11.84 3.14 -11.05
CA ASN A 157 12.34 3.76 -12.29
C ASN A 157 13.53 3.06 -12.98
N TYR A 158 13.92 1.86 -12.56
CA TYR A 158 14.93 1.05 -13.24
C TYR A 158 14.28 -0.01 -14.12
N LEU A 159 14.74 -0.13 -15.36
CA LEU A 159 14.30 -1.16 -16.31
C LEU A 159 14.73 -2.55 -15.88
N TYR A 160 13.86 -3.53 -16.10
CA TYR A 160 14.22 -4.94 -16.02
C TYR A 160 14.80 -5.43 -17.35
N ASP A 161 15.77 -6.34 -17.24
CA ASP A 161 16.43 -7.04 -18.35
C ASP A 161 15.89 -8.47 -18.57
N VAL A 162 15.02 -8.93 -17.65
CA VAL A 162 14.38 -10.24 -17.71
C VAL A 162 12.98 -10.15 -18.36
N GLY A 163 12.66 -11.13 -19.21
CA GLY A 163 11.34 -11.29 -19.81
C GLY A 163 10.63 -12.55 -19.28
N HIS A 164 9.48 -12.39 -18.63
CA HIS A 164 8.57 -13.46 -18.25
C HIS A 164 7.13 -12.96 -18.21
N ALA A 165 6.18 -13.82 -18.60
CA ALA A 165 4.76 -13.54 -18.46
C ALA A 165 4.16 -14.39 -17.34
N VAL A 166 3.30 -13.77 -16.53
CA VAL A 166 2.56 -14.45 -15.46
C VAL A 166 1.12 -14.59 -15.92
N THR A 167 0.55 -15.79 -15.83
CA THR A 167 -0.87 -16.03 -16.13
C THR A 167 -1.63 -16.44 -14.88
N ASP A 168 -2.93 -16.17 -14.85
CA ASP A 168 -3.79 -16.46 -13.70
C ASP A 168 -3.81 -17.96 -13.33
N THR A 169 -3.59 -18.82 -14.33
CA THR A 169 -3.55 -20.27 -14.16
C THR A 169 -2.27 -20.79 -13.52
N GLN A 170 -1.22 -19.95 -13.39
CA GLN A 170 0.05 -20.35 -12.77
C GLN A 170 -0.01 -20.35 -11.24
N TYR A 171 -1.03 -19.71 -10.65
CA TYR A 171 -1.17 -19.65 -9.20
C TYR A 171 -1.59 -21.00 -8.63
N THR A 172 -0.74 -21.59 -7.79
CA THR A 172 -1.03 -22.85 -7.08
C THR A 172 -2.07 -22.63 -5.97
N GLU A 173 -1.99 -21.50 -5.25
CA GLU A 173 -2.93 -21.14 -4.19
C GLU A 173 -3.47 -19.70 -4.35
N PRO A 174 -4.36 -19.44 -5.31
CA PRO A 174 -4.74 -18.06 -5.67
C PRO A 174 -5.42 -17.27 -4.54
N ALA A 175 -6.11 -17.93 -3.61
CA ALA A 175 -6.68 -17.30 -2.42
C ALA A 175 -5.63 -16.94 -1.34
N ASN A 176 -4.39 -17.35 -1.51
CA ASN A 176 -3.31 -17.18 -0.56
C ASN A 176 -2.13 -16.42 -1.16
N THR A 177 -1.94 -16.50 -2.48
CA THR A 177 -0.97 -15.70 -3.22
C THR A 177 -1.42 -14.25 -3.25
N ARG A 178 -0.64 -13.36 -2.62
CA ARG A 178 -0.89 -11.91 -2.67
C ARG A 178 -0.18 -11.27 -3.85
N TYR A 179 -0.76 -10.20 -4.37
CA TYR A 179 -0.15 -9.49 -5.50
C TYR A 179 -0.29 -7.97 -5.45
N ILE A 180 -1.21 -7.44 -4.63
CA ILE A 180 -1.32 -6.00 -4.38
C ILE A 180 -1.53 -5.76 -2.89
N ARG A 181 -0.93 -4.70 -2.34
CA ARG A 181 -1.14 -4.30 -0.94
C ARG A 181 -1.27 -2.79 -0.81
N LEU A 182 -1.86 -2.34 0.30
CA LEU A 182 -1.73 -0.96 0.73
C LEU A 182 -0.26 -0.63 1.02
N GLU A 183 0.27 0.48 0.51
CA GLU A 183 1.66 0.88 0.75
C GLU A 183 1.92 1.13 2.24
N MET A 184 0.94 1.71 2.92
CA MET A 184 0.92 1.99 4.36
C MET A 184 0.91 0.73 5.23
N PHE A 185 0.75 -0.44 4.62
CA PHE A 185 0.92 -1.70 5.33
C PHE A 185 2.41 -2.02 5.46
N GLY A 186 2.97 -1.84 6.66
CA GLY A 186 4.35 -2.23 6.93
C GLY A 186 4.59 -3.70 6.59
N PHE A 187 5.59 -3.98 5.74
CA PHE A 187 6.01 -5.35 5.44
C PHE A 187 6.66 -5.97 6.68
N PHE A 188 6.34 -7.24 6.89
CA PHE A 188 6.61 -8.06 8.05
C PHE A 188 7.98 -7.80 8.71
N GLU A 189 7.88 -7.49 10.00
CA GLU A 189 8.95 -7.24 10.94
C GLU A 189 9.88 -8.47 10.99
N LYS A 190 11.17 -8.29 10.75
CA LYS A 190 12.11 -9.24 11.34
C LYS A 190 12.02 -8.99 12.83
N LYS A 191 11.70 -10.02 13.63
CA LYS A 191 11.71 -9.97 15.10
C LYS A 191 13.01 -9.40 15.72
N ASN A 192 14.08 -9.27 14.93
CA ASN A 192 15.30 -8.52 15.24
C ASN A 192 15.96 -7.98 13.94
N ASP A 193 15.66 -6.75 13.52
CA ASP A 193 16.57 -5.93 12.69
C ASP A 193 17.10 -4.76 13.54
N PRO A 194 18.20 -4.96 14.29
CA PRO A 194 18.78 -3.92 15.15
C PRO A 194 19.38 -2.75 14.37
N THR A 195 19.41 -2.82 13.04
CA THR A 195 20.08 -1.84 12.17
C THR A 195 19.12 -1.06 11.26
N CYS A 196 17.84 -1.44 11.23
CA CYS A 196 16.82 -0.88 10.31
C CYS A 196 17.25 -0.91 8.83
N THR A 197 18.16 -1.81 8.45
CA THR A 197 18.78 -1.83 7.11
C THR A 197 17.93 -2.56 6.08
N ARG A 198 17.00 -3.43 6.51
CA ARG A 198 16.29 -4.34 5.61
C ARG A 198 15.22 -3.69 4.74
N TYR A 199 14.66 -2.55 5.15
CA TYR A 199 13.60 -1.89 4.39
C TYR A 199 13.93 -0.45 3.95
N GLY A 200 15.05 0.14 4.38
CA GLY A 200 15.32 1.56 4.09
C GLY A 200 14.30 2.52 4.72
N TYR A 201 13.54 2.05 5.72
CA TYR A 201 12.61 2.82 6.53
C TYR A 201 12.96 2.58 8.01
N ASP A 202 13.00 3.66 8.79
CA ASP A 202 13.39 3.66 10.20
C ASP A 202 12.44 2.79 11.06
N CYS A 203 12.99 2.05 12.04
CA CYS A 203 12.27 1.01 12.79
C CYS A 203 11.05 1.52 13.56
N GLY A 204 10.95 2.82 13.81
CA GLY A 204 9.80 3.47 14.47
C GLY A 204 8.79 4.12 13.53
N TYR A 205 8.99 4.04 12.20
CA TYR A 205 8.15 4.78 11.25
C TYR A 205 6.85 4.04 10.88
N PHE A 206 6.91 2.71 10.71
CA PHE A 206 5.76 1.90 10.32
C PHE A 206 4.63 1.87 11.37
N SER A 207 4.97 1.97 12.65
CA SER A 207 3.99 2.07 13.75
C SER A 207 3.12 3.34 13.67
N ASN A 208 3.56 4.35 12.91
CA ASN A 208 2.82 5.61 12.73
C ASN A 208 1.84 5.60 11.54
N TRP A 209 1.93 4.64 10.62
CA TRP A 209 1.08 4.59 9.42
C TRP A 209 -0.28 3.95 9.68
N ASP A 210 -0.28 2.73 10.20
CA ASP A 210 -1.48 2.05 10.66
C ASP A 210 -1.09 0.98 11.70
N PRO A 211 -1.26 1.24 13.01
CA PRO A 211 -0.91 0.29 14.07
C PRO A 211 -1.79 -0.97 14.07
N SER A 212 -2.80 -1.03 13.20
CA SER A 212 -3.76 -2.13 13.10
C SER A 212 -3.71 -2.87 11.76
N GLY A 213 -2.72 -2.57 10.91
CA GLY A 213 -2.41 -3.31 9.70
C GLY A 213 -2.92 -2.66 8.42
N GLY A 214 -3.30 -3.42 7.39
CA GLY A 214 -3.62 -2.83 6.09
C GLY A 214 -4.23 -3.80 5.09
N SER A 215 -4.78 -3.25 4.00
CA SER A 215 -5.44 -4.05 2.97
C SER A 215 -4.45 -4.80 2.08
N MET A 216 -4.83 -6.02 1.74
CA MET A 216 -4.13 -6.94 0.83
C MET A 216 -5.11 -7.46 -0.21
N ILE A 217 -4.66 -7.64 -1.44
CA ILE A 217 -5.40 -8.26 -2.54
C ILE A 217 -4.66 -9.54 -2.96
N PHE A 218 -5.43 -10.60 -3.17
CA PHE A 218 -4.96 -11.94 -3.49
C PHE A 218 -5.22 -12.28 -4.96
N ALA A 219 -4.53 -13.28 -5.51
CA ALA A 219 -4.54 -13.61 -6.92
C ALA A 219 -5.92 -14.07 -7.43
N ASP A 220 -6.79 -14.60 -6.57
CA ASP A 220 -8.23 -14.81 -6.87
C ASP A 220 -9.07 -13.51 -6.87
N SER A 221 -8.41 -12.38 -6.63
CA SER A 221 -8.94 -11.02 -6.53
C SER A 221 -9.86 -10.69 -5.37
N HIS A 222 -9.94 -11.54 -4.35
CA HIS A 222 -10.49 -11.08 -3.09
C HIS A 222 -9.49 -10.15 -2.38
N ALA A 223 -10.02 -9.33 -1.46
CA ALA A 223 -9.21 -8.45 -0.63
C ALA A 223 -9.59 -8.58 0.85
N LYS A 224 -8.59 -8.45 1.72
CA LYS A 224 -8.72 -8.59 3.17
C LYS A 224 -7.86 -7.54 3.88
N HIS A 225 -8.39 -6.98 4.97
CA HIS A 225 -7.58 -6.21 5.92
C HIS A 225 -6.80 -7.17 6.81
N ILE A 226 -5.48 -7.10 6.76
CA ILE A 226 -4.58 -7.94 7.55
C ILE A 226 -4.28 -7.22 8.86
N ASN A 227 -4.71 -7.80 9.99
CA ASN A 227 -4.46 -7.24 11.32
C ASN A 227 -3.13 -7.76 11.88
N GLY A 228 -2.22 -6.86 12.24
CA GLY A 228 -0.95 -7.22 12.88
C GLY A 228 0.00 -8.01 11.98
N MET A 229 1.26 -7.60 11.92
CA MET A 229 2.24 -8.18 11.00
C MET A 229 2.44 -9.69 11.26
N GLY A 230 2.64 -10.10 12.52
CA GLY A 230 2.88 -11.51 12.86
C GLY A 230 1.68 -12.47 12.73
N ALA A 231 0.45 -11.97 12.57
CA ALA A 231 -0.71 -12.87 12.42
C ALA A 231 -0.74 -13.54 11.04
N PHE A 232 -0.23 -12.87 10.01
CA PHE A 232 -0.21 -13.39 8.64
C PHE A 232 1.00 -14.29 8.36
N ASP A 233 2.16 -13.99 8.95
CA ASP A 233 3.36 -14.84 8.91
C ASP A 233 3.08 -16.30 9.32
N ASN A 234 2.07 -16.52 10.18
CA ASN A 234 1.69 -17.86 10.64
C ASN A 234 0.62 -18.56 9.79
N THR A 235 0.11 -17.94 8.73
CA THR A 235 -1.05 -18.45 7.98
C THR A 235 -0.71 -19.21 6.71
N LEU A 236 0.46 -18.95 6.09
CA LEU A 236 0.85 -19.55 4.81
C LEU A 236 2.22 -20.18 4.88
N VAL A 237 2.28 -21.40 4.37
CA VAL A 237 3.46 -22.26 4.31
C VAL A 237 3.63 -22.64 2.85
N ASP A 238 4.80 -22.40 2.27
CA ASP A 238 5.08 -22.83 0.90
C ASP A 238 5.05 -24.38 0.81
N PRO A 239 5.04 -24.97 -0.40
CA PRO A 239 5.07 -26.43 -0.56
C PRO A 239 6.28 -27.11 0.10
N ALA A 240 7.36 -26.37 0.38
CA ALA A 240 8.57 -26.84 1.03
C ALA A 240 8.53 -26.68 2.56
N GLY A 241 7.44 -26.20 3.14
CA GLY A 241 7.23 -26.11 4.59
C GLY A 241 7.64 -24.77 5.21
N HIS A 242 7.97 -23.76 4.41
CA HIS A 242 8.48 -22.49 4.90
C HIS A 242 7.42 -21.42 5.06
N ARG A 243 7.56 -20.61 6.12
CA ARG A 243 6.65 -19.50 6.37
C ARG A 243 7.24 -18.18 5.87
N SER A 244 6.42 -17.44 5.15
CA SER A 244 6.06 -16.07 5.48
C SER A 244 6.68 -15.55 6.80
N GLY A 245 7.77 -14.77 6.78
CA GLY A 245 8.43 -14.28 8.02
C GLY A 245 9.66 -15.06 8.52
N GLU A 246 9.89 -16.30 8.06
CA GLU A 246 11.02 -17.13 8.49
C GLU A 246 12.36 -16.68 7.86
N PRO A 247 13.47 -16.74 8.62
CA PRO A 247 14.80 -16.50 8.06
C PRO A 247 15.09 -17.49 6.93
N THR A 248 15.42 -16.97 5.76
CA THR A 248 15.88 -17.77 4.62
C THR A 248 17.41 -17.89 4.66
N ASN A 249 17.93 -19.05 4.27
CA ASN A 249 19.37 -19.20 3.94
C ASN A 249 19.68 -18.75 2.50
N ASP A 250 18.66 -18.32 1.74
CA ASP A 250 18.82 -17.81 0.38
C ASP A 250 19.48 -16.42 0.40
N PRO A 251 20.71 -16.27 -0.15
CA PRO A 251 21.42 -15.00 -0.21
C PRO A 251 20.77 -13.99 -1.17
N ASN A 252 19.89 -14.44 -2.07
CA ASN A 252 19.12 -13.58 -2.97
C ASN A 252 17.76 -13.19 -2.37
N ALA A 253 17.43 -13.60 -1.15
CA ALA A 253 16.19 -13.20 -0.52
C ALA A 253 16.30 -11.78 0.04
N TRP A 254 15.96 -10.79 -0.78
CA TRP A 254 16.02 -9.36 -0.44
C TRP A 254 15.22 -9.00 0.83
N SER A 255 14.23 -9.80 1.22
CA SER A 255 13.44 -9.63 2.45
C SER A 255 13.60 -10.77 3.45
N GLY A 256 14.51 -11.73 3.21
CA GLY A 256 14.70 -13.03 3.90
C GLY A 256 13.55 -13.46 4.79
N THR A 257 12.49 -13.68 4.04
CA THR A 257 11.16 -14.19 4.26
C THR A 257 10.84 -14.77 2.88
N TRP A 258 10.16 -15.91 2.79
CA TRP A 258 9.89 -16.58 1.50
C TRP A 258 9.07 -15.72 0.50
N TYR A 259 8.65 -14.54 0.94
CA TYR A 259 8.07 -13.45 0.18
C TYR A 259 8.82 -12.96 -1.05
N SER A 260 10.16 -13.09 -1.13
CA SER A 260 10.92 -12.68 -2.32
C SER A 260 11.04 -13.78 -3.36
N LEU A 261 10.64 -15.02 -3.04
CA LEU A 261 10.77 -16.16 -3.93
C LEU A 261 9.59 -16.35 -4.87
N CYS A 262 8.61 -15.42 -4.85
CA CYS A 262 7.42 -15.49 -5.67
C CYS A 262 6.63 -16.78 -5.37
N ASP A 263 5.76 -16.75 -4.34
CA ASP A 263 4.88 -17.88 -3.99
C ASP A 263 4.21 -18.52 -5.22
#